data_AF-A0A950BZB8-F1
#
_entry.id   AF-A0A950BZB8-F1
#
_cell.length_a   1.000
_cell.length_b   1.000
_cell.length_c   1.000
_cell.angle_alpha   90.00
_cell.angle_beta   90.00
_cell.angle_gamma   90.00
#
_symmetry.space_group_name_H-M   'P 1'
#
loop_
_entity.id
_entity.type
_entity.pdbx_description
1 polymer ?
#
loop_
_entity_poly.entity_id
_entity_poly.type
_entity_poly.pdbx_seq_one_letter_code
_entity_poly.pdbx_strand_id
1 'polypeptide(L)'
;MDAAGALLAHQSLSSPVDLLGALFIVAVLPVLAVSMTSFTRIIVVLGLLRASFGTAALPPTPVLVALALMLSAAIMAPTLSAISQQAIVPYQAHQIRVSQAIERAERPLSSFMARQTRSNEIRAFARIARVQLVTGQPVPIVVLVPAFLTSELRAAFAMGFALALPFA
;
A
#
# COMPACT_ATOMS: atom_id res chain seq x y z
N MET A 1 -35.58 16.46 -17.90
CA MET A 1 -34.68 15.84 -18.89
C MET A 1 -33.81 16.97 -19.42
N ASP A 2 -32.53 17.11 -19.10
CA ASP A 2 -31.62 16.13 -18.53
C ASP A 2 -30.57 16.78 -17.62
N ALA A 3 -30.67 16.44 -16.33
CA ALA A 3 -29.63 16.59 -15.32
C ALA A 3 -28.34 15.81 -15.66
N ALA A 4 -28.30 15.09 -16.79
CA ALA A 4 -27.11 14.47 -17.37
C ALA A 4 -26.14 15.49 -18.00
N GLY A 5 -26.61 16.67 -18.43
CA GLY A 5 -25.75 17.69 -19.04
C GLY A 5 -24.86 18.45 -18.04
N ALA A 6 -25.29 18.55 -16.78
CA ALA A 6 -24.54 19.27 -15.75
C ALA A 6 -23.45 18.42 -15.08
N LEU A 7 -23.55 17.08 -15.14
CA LEU A 7 -22.54 16.16 -14.60
C LEU A 7 -21.31 16.01 -15.51
N LEU A 8 -21.41 16.41 -16.77
CA LEU A 8 -20.29 16.38 -17.74
C LEU A 8 -19.53 17.72 -17.82
N ALA A 9 -19.99 18.76 -17.11
CA ALA A 9 -19.49 20.13 -17.23
C ALA A 9 -18.48 20.56 -16.15
N HIS A 10 -18.09 19.68 -15.22
CA HIS A 10 -17.06 19.98 -14.23
C HIS A 10 -15.79 19.17 -14.49
N GLN A 11 -14.90 19.84 -15.23
CA GLN A 11 -13.55 19.45 -15.63
C GLN A 11 -13.53 18.33 -16.65
N SER A 12 -13.83 18.71 -17.89
CA SER A 12 -13.44 17.96 -19.08
C SER A 12 -12.00 17.49 -18.92
N LEU A 13 -11.80 16.18 -19.00
CA LEU A 13 -10.55 15.57 -19.47
C LEU A 13 -10.34 16.09 -20.90
N SER A 14 -9.92 17.35 -21.01
CA SER A 14 -10.14 18.19 -22.18
C SER A 14 -9.11 17.90 -23.27
N SER A 15 -8.02 17.24 -22.90
CA SER A 15 -7.08 16.62 -23.81
C SER A 15 -7.16 15.09 -23.69
N PRO A 16 -7.03 14.34 -24.80
CA PRO A 16 -6.77 12.89 -24.76
C PRO A 16 -5.62 12.51 -23.81
N VAL A 17 -4.67 13.42 -23.59
CA VAL A 17 -3.55 13.24 -22.64
C VAL A 17 -4.03 13.20 -21.19
N ASP A 18 -5.00 14.01 -20.80
CA ASP A 18 -5.53 14.04 -19.42
C ASP A 18 -6.29 12.76 -19.10
N LEU A 19 -7.06 12.26 -20.09
CA LEU A 19 -7.74 10.98 -19.99
C LEU A 19 -6.74 9.82 -19.84
N LEU A 20 -5.68 9.81 -20.66
CA LEU A 20 -4.61 8.81 -20.55
C LEU A 20 -3.92 8.87 -19.17
N GLY A 21 -3.65 10.06 -18.65
CA GLY A 21 -3.09 10.25 -17.32
C GLY A 21 -3.99 9.70 -16.21
N ALA A 22 -5.30 9.97 -16.28
CA ALA A 22 -6.26 9.46 -15.31
C ALA A 22 -6.35 7.92 -15.34
N LEU A 23 -6.40 7.32 -16.55
CA LEU A 23 -6.37 5.87 -16.74
C LEU A 23 -5.12 5.23 -16.15
N PHE A 24 -3.96 5.86 -16.35
CA PHE A 24 -2.70 5.38 -15.77
C PHE A 24 -2.74 5.36 -14.24
N ILE A 25 -3.21 6.45 -13.62
CA ILE A 25 -3.35 6.53 -12.15
C ILE A 25 -4.28 5.43 -11.65
N VAL A 26 -5.44 5.24 -12.27
CA VAL A 26 -6.41 4.20 -11.89
C VAL A 26 -5.83 2.79 -12.06
N ALA A 27 -5.01 2.55 -13.09
CA ALA A 27 -4.37 1.25 -13.31
C ALA A 27 -3.26 0.95 -12.28
N VAL A 28 -2.51 1.96 -11.84
CA VAL A 28 -1.38 1.79 -10.90
C VAL A 28 -1.85 1.80 -9.44
N LEU A 29 -2.93 2.51 -9.13
CA LEU A 29 -3.43 2.68 -7.77
C LEU A 29 -3.66 1.37 -7.00
N PRO A 30 -4.24 0.29 -7.58
CA PRO A 30 -4.44 -0.97 -6.86
C PRO A 30 -3.12 -1.61 -6.43
N VAL A 31 -2.11 -1.57 -7.30
CA VAL A 31 -0.78 -2.11 -7.02
C VAL A 31 -0.11 -1.34 -5.89
N LEU A 32 -0.17 -0.01 -5.94
CA LEU A 32 0.35 0.83 -4.87
C LEU A 32 -0.38 0.57 -3.56
N ALA A 33 -1.71 0.50 -3.58
CA ALA A 33 -2.52 0.27 -2.39
C ALA A 33 -2.14 -1.04 -1.69
N VAL A 34 -2.01 -2.15 -2.42
CA VAL A 34 -1.58 -3.42 -1.80
C VAL A 34 -0.11 -3.37 -1.36
N SER A 35 0.77 -2.72 -2.12
CA SER A 35 2.20 -2.64 -1.82
C SER A 35 2.52 -1.87 -0.52
N MET A 36 1.66 -0.92 -0.14
CA MET A 36 1.80 -0.11 1.07
C MET A 36 1.13 -0.76 2.30
N THR A 37 0.72 -2.03 2.18
CA THR A 37 0.08 -2.80 3.26
C THR A 37 0.91 -4.02 3.64
N SER A 38 0.44 -4.82 4.59
CA SER A 38 1.04 -6.14 4.93
C SER A 38 0.95 -7.19 3.81
N PHE A 39 0.26 -6.91 2.70
CA PHE A 39 0.02 -7.87 1.63
C PHE A 39 1.33 -8.49 1.10
N THR A 40 2.34 -7.66 0.82
CA THR A 40 3.63 -8.09 0.25
C THR A 40 4.30 -9.18 1.09
N ARG A 41 4.34 -9.01 2.42
CA ARG A 41 4.95 -10.01 3.31
C ARG A 41 4.18 -11.32 3.28
N ILE A 42 2.86 -11.24 3.37
CA ILE A 42 1.99 -12.42 3.45
C ILE A 42 2.08 -13.24 2.17
N ILE A 43 1.94 -12.60 0.99
CA ILE A 43 1.94 -13.32 -0.29
C ILE A 43 3.29 -14.01 -0.57
N VAL A 44 4.40 -13.37 -0.19
CA VAL A 44 5.75 -13.96 -0.34
C VAL A 44 5.95 -15.14 0.60
N VAL A 45 5.56 -15.03 1.88
CA VAL A 45 5.65 -16.16 2.83
C VAL A 45 4.81 -17.33 2.35
N LEU A 46 3.55 -17.09 1.96
CA LEU A 46 2.66 -18.12 1.42
C LEU A 46 3.21 -18.76 0.13
N GLY A 47 3.83 -17.96 -0.74
CA GLY A 47 4.46 -18.44 -1.96
C GLY A 47 5.65 -19.36 -1.69
N LEU A 48 6.52 -19.00 -0.73
CA LEU A 48 7.67 -19.81 -0.31
C LEU A 48 7.22 -21.11 0.38
N LEU A 49 6.20 -21.04 1.23
CA LEU A 49 5.59 -22.22 1.84
C LEU A 49 5.07 -23.20 0.79
N ARG A 50 4.34 -22.70 -0.22
CA ARG A 50 3.86 -23.54 -1.33
C ARG A 50 5.00 -24.27 -2.04
N ALA A 51 6.11 -23.59 -2.31
CA ALA A 51 7.27 -24.20 -2.96
C ALA A 51 7.93 -25.29 -2.09
N SER A 52 7.82 -25.17 -0.77
CA SER A 52 8.45 -26.09 0.20
C SER A 52 7.70 -27.42 0.33
N PHE A 53 6.40 -27.49 -0.01
CA PHE A 53 5.60 -28.70 0.19
C PHE A 53 5.80 -29.81 -0.84
N GLY A 54 6.67 -29.65 -1.84
CA GLY A 54 7.08 -30.71 -2.79
C GLY A 54 5.97 -31.38 -3.63
N THR A 55 4.70 -31.03 -3.38
CA THR A 55 3.50 -31.58 -4.00
C THR A 55 2.99 -30.66 -5.11
N ALA A 56 2.30 -31.23 -6.09
CA ALA A 56 1.88 -30.52 -7.29
C ALA A 56 0.93 -29.35 -6.96
N ALA A 57 1.46 -28.13 -7.03
CA ALA A 57 0.78 -26.85 -7.25
C ALA A 57 -0.41 -26.45 -6.35
N LEU A 58 -0.67 -27.15 -5.25
CA LEU A 58 -1.66 -26.75 -4.26
C LEU A 58 -0.98 -25.98 -3.11
N PRO A 59 -1.52 -24.82 -2.68
CA PRO A 59 -2.70 -24.13 -3.22
C PRO A 59 -2.44 -23.32 -4.52
N PRO A 60 -3.44 -23.15 -5.41
CA PRO A 60 -3.32 -22.33 -6.60
C PRO A 60 -3.02 -20.85 -6.29
N THR A 61 -2.33 -20.15 -7.20
CA THR A 61 -1.96 -18.73 -7.02
C THR A 61 -3.16 -17.82 -6.67
N PRO A 62 -4.34 -17.93 -7.31
CA PRO A 62 -5.50 -17.11 -6.93
C PRO A 62 -5.94 -17.30 -5.48
N VAL A 63 -5.81 -18.51 -4.94
CA VAL A 63 -6.15 -18.81 -3.53
C VAL A 63 -5.17 -18.10 -2.60
N LEU A 64 -3.87 -18.15 -2.90
CA LEU A 64 -2.87 -17.43 -2.10
C LEU A 64 -3.09 -15.92 -2.11
N VAL A 65 -3.45 -15.35 -3.27
CA VAL A 65 -3.75 -13.92 -3.39
C VAL A 65 -4.99 -13.57 -2.56
N ALA A 66 -6.06 -14.36 -2.64
CA ALA A 66 -7.27 -14.13 -1.84
C ALA A 66 -6.97 -14.19 -0.33
N LEU A 67 -6.22 -15.20 0.11
CA LEU A 67 -5.78 -15.33 1.51
C LEU A 67 -4.94 -14.13 1.94
N ALA A 68 -3.97 -13.71 1.12
CA ALA A 68 -3.12 -12.57 1.42
C ALA A 68 -3.92 -11.26 1.52
N LEU A 69 -4.92 -11.05 0.65
CA LEU A 69 -5.79 -9.88 0.71
C LEU A 69 -6.67 -9.89 1.97
N MET A 70 -7.29 -11.02 2.32
CA MET A 70 -8.14 -11.10 3.51
C MET A 70 -7.34 -10.91 4.80
N LEU A 71 -6.18 -11.55 4.91
CA LEU A 71 -5.29 -11.37 6.05
C LEU A 71 -4.75 -9.94 6.12
N SER A 72 -4.42 -9.34 4.98
CA SER A 72 -3.97 -7.94 4.95
C SER A 72 -5.09 -6.99 5.39
N ALA A 73 -6.32 -7.20 4.92
CA ALA A 73 -7.47 -6.41 5.35
C ALA A 73 -7.71 -6.52 6.88
N ALA A 74 -7.59 -7.72 7.44
CA ALA A 74 -7.72 -7.94 8.87
C ALA A 74 -6.61 -7.21 9.68
N ILE A 75 -5.36 -7.28 9.23
CA ILE A 75 -4.23 -6.60 9.86
C ILE A 75 -4.34 -5.07 9.70
N MET A 76 -4.85 -4.59 8.56
CA MET A 76 -4.97 -3.18 8.24
C MET A 76 -6.22 -2.52 8.84
N ALA A 77 -7.15 -3.26 9.43
CA ALA A 77 -8.37 -2.76 10.04
C ALA A 77 -8.19 -1.48 10.90
N PRO A 78 -7.23 -1.38 11.84
CA PRO A 78 -7.03 -0.14 12.62
C PRO A 78 -6.55 1.04 11.77
N THR A 79 -5.69 0.80 10.77
CA THR A 79 -5.20 1.84 9.86
C THR A 79 -6.33 2.36 8.97
N LEU A 80 -7.14 1.45 8.42
CA LEU A 80 -8.30 1.81 7.58
C LEU A 80 -9.37 2.56 8.39
N SER A 81 -9.61 2.16 9.64
CA SER A 81 -10.50 2.87 10.55
C SER A 81 -10.02 4.30 10.82
N ALA A 82 -8.71 4.48 11.08
CA ALA A 82 -8.13 5.80 11.26
C ALA A 82 -8.25 6.67 10.00
N ILE A 83 -7.98 6.12 8.81
CA ILE A 83 -8.17 6.82 7.53
C ILE A 83 -9.64 7.24 7.36
N SER A 84 -10.57 6.34 7.66
CA SER A 84 -12.00 6.63 7.55
C SER A 84 -12.41 7.80 8.44
N GLN A 85 -12.07 7.75 9.72
CA GLN A 85 -12.46 8.76 10.71
C GLN A 85 -11.77 10.12 10.48
N GLN A 86 -10.50 10.11 10.05
CA GLN A 86 -9.70 11.33 9.95
C GLN A 86 -9.83 12.02 8.59
N ALA A 87 -10.07 11.26 7.52
CA ALA A 87 -10.07 11.75 6.14
C ALA A 87 -11.42 11.55 5.43
N ILE A 88 -11.96 10.34 5.39
CA ILE A 88 -13.13 10.02 4.54
C ILE A 88 -14.41 10.66 5.08
N VAL A 89 -14.72 10.44 6.35
CA VAL A 89 -15.95 10.96 6.99
C VAL A 89 -15.98 12.50 6.95
N PRO A 90 -14.91 13.22 7.33
CA PRO A 90 -14.92 14.69 7.25
C PRO A 90 -14.98 15.21 5.81
N TYR A 91 -14.38 14.50 4.85
CA TYR A 91 -14.44 14.87 3.43
C TYR A 91 -15.86 14.73 2.86
N GLN A 92 -16.54 13.62 3.17
CA GLN A 92 -17.93 13.38 2.77
C GLN A 92 -18.89 14.37 3.42
N ALA A 93 -18.60 14.79 4.65
CA ALA A 93 -19.34 15.86 5.34
C ALA A 93 -18.97 17.27 4.85
N HIS A 94 -18.15 17.41 3.80
CA HIS A 94 -17.66 18.68 3.25
C HIS A 94 -16.92 19.57 4.26
N GLN A 95 -16.39 18.99 5.34
CA GLN A 95 -15.65 19.72 6.38
C GLN A 95 -14.18 19.97 6.00
N ILE A 96 -13.65 19.18 5.08
CA ILE A 96 -12.28 19.31 4.57
C ILE A 96 -12.26 19.19 3.05
N ARG A 97 -11.25 19.82 2.43
CA ARG A 97 -11.01 19.68 0.99
C ARG A 97 -10.33 18.34 0.68
N VAL A 98 -10.41 17.90 -0.58
CA VAL A 98 -9.73 16.67 -1.07
C VAL A 98 -8.25 16.65 -0.70
N SER A 99 -7.53 17.77 -0.86
CA SER A 99 -6.10 17.85 -0.54
C SER A 99 -5.81 17.58 0.95
N GLN A 100 -6.66 18.09 1.84
CA GLN A 100 -6.56 17.84 3.28
C GLN A 100 -6.96 16.41 3.63
N ALA A 101 -7.93 15.83 2.92
CA ALA A 101 -8.30 14.43 3.09
C ALA A 101 -7.12 13.50 2.75
N ILE A 102 -6.41 13.78 1.65
CA ILE A 102 -5.21 13.03 1.26
C ILE A 102 -4.13 13.15 2.33
N GLU A 103 -3.81 14.38 2.79
CA GLU A 103 -2.80 14.60 3.83
C GLU A 103 -3.14 13.87 5.14
N ARG A 104 -4.42 13.88 5.53
CA ARG A 104 -4.89 13.18 6.74
C ARG A 104 -4.87 11.66 6.57
N ALA A 105 -5.17 11.14 5.37
CA ALA A 105 -5.10 9.71 5.08
C ALA A 105 -3.66 9.19 5.03
N GLU A 106 -2.71 10.02 4.61
CA GLU A 106 -1.29 9.66 4.51
C GLU A 106 -0.67 9.39 5.89
N ARG A 107 -1.07 10.11 6.94
CA ARG A 107 -0.51 9.97 8.29
C ARG A 107 -0.64 8.57 8.90
N PRO A 108 -1.84 7.96 9.01
CA PRO A 108 -1.97 6.61 9.56
C PRO A 108 -1.27 5.56 8.70
N LEU A 109 -1.29 5.72 7.37
CA LEU A 109 -0.60 4.81 6.44
C LEU A 109 0.93 4.89 6.60
N SER A 110 1.48 6.09 6.65
CA SER A 110 2.90 6.33 6.89
C SER A 110 3.33 5.84 8.26
N SER A 111 2.49 6.04 9.28
CA SER A 111 2.73 5.52 10.63
C SER A 111 2.77 3.99 10.65
N PHE A 112 1.86 3.32 9.95
CA PHE A 112 1.87 1.86 9.78
C PHE A 112 3.17 1.37 9.14
N MET A 113 3.54 1.94 7.98
CA MET A 113 4.77 1.56 7.27
C MET A 113 6.02 1.82 8.11
N ALA A 114 6.12 2.99 8.75
CA ALA A 114 7.27 3.35 9.55
C ALA A 114 7.51 2.40 10.73
N ARG A 115 6.43 1.90 11.38
CA ARG A 115 6.54 0.90 12.46
C ARG A 115 7.09 -0.44 11.99
N GLN A 116 6.84 -0.81 10.73
CA GLN A 116 7.30 -2.08 10.15
C GLN A 116 8.64 -1.96 9.44
N THR A 117 9.08 -0.75 9.13
CA THR A 117 10.29 -0.48 8.37
C THR A 117 11.50 -0.37 9.30
N ARG A 118 12.59 -1.07 8.96
CA ARG A 118 13.84 -0.98 9.73
C ARG A 118 14.46 0.41 9.53
N SER A 119 14.95 1.02 10.61
CA SER A 119 15.57 2.36 10.54
C SER A 119 16.78 2.42 9.60
N ASN A 120 17.50 1.30 9.42
CA ASN A 120 18.59 1.18 8.46
C ASN A 120 18.11 1.36 7.01
N GLU A 121 16.98 0.75 6.65
CA GLU A 121 16.41 0.84 5.29
C GLU A 121 15.90 2.26 5.03
N ILE A 122 15.22 2.88 6.01
CA ILE A 122 14.78 4.28 5.91
C ILE A 122 15.98 5.21 5.66
N ARG A 123 17.07 5.05 6.42
CA ARG A 123 18.29 5.86 6.23
C ARG A 123 18.95 5.61 4.88
N ALA A 124 18.98 4.37 4.40
CA ALA A 124 19.55 4.03 3.10
C ALA A 124 18.78 4.72 1.97
N PHE A 125 17.45 4.60 1.96
CA PHE A 125 16.63 5.25 0.93
C PHE A 125 16.58 6.78 1.06
N ALA A 126 16.67 7.33 2.27
CA ALA A 126 16.81 8.78 2.45
C ALA A 126 18.10 9.31 1.81
N ARG A 127 19.22 8.57 1.95
CA ARG A 127 20.49 8.91 1.31
C ARG A 127 20.39 8.83 -0.22
N ILE A 128 19.75 7.80 -0.74
CA ILE A 128 19.53 7.62 -2.19
C ILE A 128 18.68 8.77 -2.75
N ALA A 129 17.60 9.13 -2.06
CA ALA A 129 16.69 10.21 -2.46
C ALA A 129 17.26 11.61 -2.19
N ARG A 130 18.43 11.73 -1.54
CA ARG A 130 19.02 13.00 -1.07
C ARG A 130 18.06 13.80 -0.18
N VAL A 131 17.26 13.11 0.63
CA VAL A 131 16.30 13.69 1.57
C VAL A 131 16.90 13.71 2.97
N GLN A 132 16.89 14.88 3.61
CA GLN A 132 17.25 14.99 5.02
C GLN A 132 16.06 14.62 5.90
N LEU A 133 16.25 13.67 6.81
CA LEU A 133 15.23 13.27 7.78
C LEU A 133 15.29 14.20 8.98
N VAL A 134 14.16 14.82 9.32
CA VAL A 134 14.01 15.68 10.50
C VAL A 134 13.32 14.90 11.60
N THR A 135 13.94 14.85 12.78
CA THR A 135 13.34 14.20 13.95
C THR A 135 11.98 14.80 14.29
N GLY A 136 10.98 13.95 14.52
CA GLY A 136 9.62 14.38 14.85
C GLY A 136 8.74 14.71 13.64
N GLN A 137 9.29 14.72 12.42
CA GLN A 137 8.49 14.82 11.20
C GLN A 137 8.21 13.44 10.58
N PRO A 138 7.06 13.26 9.91
CA PRO A 138 6.81 12.07 9.11
C PRO A 138 7.90 11.86 8.06
N VAL A 139 8.32 10.62 7.87
CA VAL A 139 9.22 10.26 6.77
C VAL A 139 8.50 10.47 5.44
N PRO A 140 9.09 11.19 4.48
CA PRO A 140 8.46 11.41 3.17
C PRO A 140 8.12 10.09 2.47
N ILE A 141 6.94 10.02 1.85
CA ILE A 141 6.41 8.81 1.21
C ILE A 141 7.36 8.22 0.16
N VAL A 142 8.07 9.09 -0.58
CA VAL A 142 9.05 8.73 -1.61
C VAL A 142 10.25 7.95 -1.05
N VAL A 143 10.57 8.14 0.24
CA VAL A 143 11.60 7.36 0.95
C VAL A 143 10.96 6.16 1.63
N LEU A 144 9.81 6.36 2.25
CA LEU A 144 9.19 5.37 3.13
C LEU A 144 8.69 4.14 2.37
N VAL A 145 8.01 4.33 1.24
CA VAL A 145 7.45 3.22 0.44
C VAL A 145 8.53 2.22 -0.02
N PRO A 146 9.63 2.64 -0.68
CA PRO A 146 10.66 1.69 -1.09
C PRO A 146 11.42 1.07 0.09
N ALA A 147 11.65 1.82 1.17
CA ALA A 147 12.25 1.29 2.40
C ALA A 147 11.35 0.23 3.08
N PHE A 148 10.04 0.47 3.09
CA PHE A 148 9.05 -0.46 3.61
C PHE A 148 9.03 -1.75 2.79
N LEU A 149 8.93 -1.65 1.46
CA LEU A 149 8.90 -2.84 0.58
C LEU A 149 10.13 -3.72 0.74
N THR A 150 11.32 -3.12 0.80
CA THR A 150 12.57 -3.86 1.04
C THR A 150 12.60 -4.50 2.42
N SER A 151 12.12 -3.81 3.45
CA SER A 151 11.97 -4.37 4.81
C SER A 151 11.00 -5.55 4.86
N GLU A 152 9.83 -5.43 4.21
CA GLU A 152 8.82 -6.48 4.15
C GLU A 152 9.34 -7.71 3.41
N LEU A 153 10.01 -7.52 2.26
CA LEU A 153 10.61 -8.61 1.50
C LEU A 153 11.65 -9.35 2.34
N ARG A 154 12.57 -8.63 3.00
CA ARG A 154 13.57 -9.25 3.87
C ARG A 154 12.93 -10.05 5.00
N ALA A 155 11.90 -9.50 5.64
CA ALA A 155 11.17 -10.20 6.70
C ALA A 155 10.45 -11.45 6.17
N ALA A 156 9.81 -11.33 4.99
CA ALA A 156 9.08 -12.42 4.36
C ALA A 156 10.00 -13.57 3.95
N PHE A 157 11.17 -13.28 3.39
CA PHE A 157 12.18 -14.30 3.09
C PHE A 157 12.67 -14.98 4.36
N ALA A 158 12.97 -14.24 5.42
CA ALA A 158 13.40 -14.84 6.69
C ALA A 158 12.32 -15.77 7.28
N MET A 159 11.06 -15.35 7.28
CA MET A 159 9.93 -16.18 7.72
C MET A 159 9.74 -17.40 6.82
N GLY A 160 9.75 -17.21 5.51
CA GLY A 160 9.59 -18.28 4.53
C GLY A 160 10.68 -19.34 4.65
N PHE A 161 11.94 -18.93 4.77
CA PHE A 161 13.05 -19.86 5.00
C PHE A 161 12.92 -20.60 6.33
N ALA A 162 12.61 -19.90 7.42
CA ALA A 162 12.43 -20.54 8.73
C ALA A 162 11.32 -21.60 8.72
N LEU A 163 10.22 -21.33 8.00
CA LEU A 163 9.11 -22.28 7.85
C LEU A 163 9.42 -23.41 6.86
N ALA A 164 10.32 -23.20 5.90
CA ALA A 164 10.73 -24.20 4.93
C ALA A 164 11.74 -25.21 5.48
N LEU A 165 12.52 -24.84 6.52
CA LEU A 165 13.57 -25.69 7.11
C LEU A 165 13.13 -27.14 7.45
N PRO A 166 11.93 -27.40 8.00
CA PRO A 166 11.50 -28.77 8.30
C PRO A 166 11.18 -29.63 7.06
N PHE A 167 11.02 -29.01 5.89
CA PHE A 167 10.60 -29.67 4.64
C PHE A 167 11.71 -29.73 3.59
N ALA A 168 12.86 -29.10 3.85
CA ALA A 168 14.07 -29.16 3.04
C ALA A 168 14.95 -30.34 3.45
#